data_AF-A0A4Y8Y2G3-F1
#
_entry.id   AF-A0A4Y8Y2G3-F1
#
_cell.length_a   1.000
_cell.length_b   1.000
_cell.length_c   1.000
_cell.angle_alpha   90.00
_cell.angle_beta   90.00
_cell.angle_gamma   90.00
#
_symmetry.space_group_name_H-M   'P 1'
#
loop_
_entity.id
_entity.type
_entity.pdbx_description
1 polymer ?
#
loop_
_entity_poly.entity_id
_entity_poly.type
_entity_poly.pdbx_seq_one_letter_code
_entity_poly.pdbx_strand_id
1 'polypeptide(L)'
;MTTRTYGNFRKPRTAGLRGLSLGTTLLLLLGLIAVVLASLASLWAAVGLAVSLAMVTAALGLRDRHDRTAMQRGGVRLAWWRTTSSGGHLYRSGPLGRSGYGTCQLPGLAAASTLTEAQDGYGRPFAVITIPSTGHHTVVISCDADGAALVDERQVDTWVAHWGQWLSALGAEPDLVAASVTVETAPDSGVRLQQEIAANSVADAPALATEMLHEVLAAYPAGSARIATRIALTYAGAARPGVPRRSAEDMALHIGTRLPGLTGGLSLTSAGTAVPMTATELAEAVRVAYDPTVATLVEEAQATGGTGLTWREAGPMAAQEAWDHYRHDGAFSVTWAMTEAPQGEVFSNVLTGLVQPSRDIARKRVTLLYRPHTRAEGARVVQQDYKNALFSAQQSQIGKAREDAEVIAARRTTEEQAQGHGVIRFGMLITATVNSAEELPMAAAAVDNLAPAARIGVRPVYGSQAAAFAAALPLGLVLPLHTAVPQAVRDAM
;
A
#
# COMPACT_ATOMS: atom_id res chain seq x y z
N MET A 1 -1.36 -3.16 -35.73
CA MET A 1 -1.81 -3.70 -34.43
C MET A 1 -2.05 -2.50 -33.52
N THR A 2 -3.22 -2.37 -32.91
CA THR A 2 -3.51 -1.28 -31.98
C THR A 2 -2.91 -1.64 -30.62
N THR A 3 -2.03 -0.80 -30.08
CA THR A 3 -1.44 -0.98 -28.75
C THR A 3 -2.54 -1.09 -27.69
N ARG A 4 -2.46 -2.09 -26.82
CA ARG A 4 -3.48 -2.33 -25.78
C ARG A 4 -3.39 -1.24 -24.70
N THR A 5 -4.55 -0.70 -24.35
CA THR A 5 -4.70 0.30 -23.30
C THR A 5 -5.49 -0.27 -22.12
N TYR A 6 -5.26 0.30 -20.95
CA TYR A 6 -5.90 -0.06 -19.69
C TYR A 6 -6.52 1.20 -19.08
N GLY A 7 -7.68 1.09 -18.45
CA GLY A 7 -8.38 2.27 -17.95
C GLY A 7 -9.62 1.89 -17.17
N ASN A 8 -10.60 2.80 -17.17
CA ASN A 8 -11.87 2.64 -16.43
C ASN A 8 -11.66 2.48 -14.91
N PHE A 9 -10.61 3.09 -14.36
CA PHE A 9 -10.39 3.15 -12.91
C PHE A 9 -11.44 4.07 -12.28
N ARG A 10 -12.22 3.54 -11.34
CA ARG A 10 -13.32 4.28 -10.71
C ARG A 10 -13.09 4.47 -9.22
N LYS A 11 -13.38 5.68 -8.75
CA LYS A 11 -13.49 5.98 -7.33
C LYS A 11 -14.94 5.71 -6.92
N PRO A 12 -15.21 4.82 -5.94
CA PRO A 12 -16.56 4.62 -5.43
C PRO A 12 -17.12 5.95 -4.93
N ARG A 13 -18.34 6.27 -5.32
CA ARG A 13 -19.04 7.50 -4.90
C ARG A 13 -20.38 7.14 -4.29
N THR A 14 -20.70 7.78 -3.18
CA THR A 14 -22.04 7.73 -2.59
C THR A 14 -22.92 8.78 -3.26
N ALA A 15 -24.12 8.38 -3.66
CA ALA A 15 -25.10 9.29 -4.24
C ALA A 15 -25.63 10.24 -3.15
N GLY A 16 -25.71 11.54 -3.47
CA GLY A 16 -26.40 12.53 -2.66
C GLY A 16 -26.58 13.85 -3.43
N LEU A 17 -27.36 14.77 -2.86
CA LEU A 17 -27.84 15.95 -3.60
C LEU A 17 -26.67 16.90 -3.91
N ARG A 18 -26.49 17.28 -5.19
CA ARG A 18 -25.47 18.26 -5.64
C ARG A 18 -24.03 17.90 -5.22
N GLY A 19 -23.69 16.62 -5.19
CA GLY A 19 -22.32 16.14 -4.88
C GLY A 19 -22.00 16.04 -3.38
N LEU A 20 -22.96 16.36 -2.52
CA LEU A 20 -22.93 16.07 -1.09
C LEU A 20 -23.20 14.59 -0.84
N SER A 21 -22.62 14.01 0.21
CA SER A 21 -22.93 12.63 0.60
C SER A 21 -24.38 12.49 1.10
N LEU A 22 -24.90 11.27 1.14
CA LEU A 22 -26.23 11.00 1.70
C LEU A 22 -26.34 11.44 3.18
N GLY A 23 -25.28 11.24 3.96
CA GLY A 23 -25.22 11.68 5.36
C GLY A 23 -25.28 13.20 5.52
N THR A 24 -24.53 13.93 4.70
CA THR A 24 -24.56 15.41 4.71
C THR A 24 -25.90 15.97 4.21
N THR A 25 -26.54 15.29 3.27
CA THR A 25 -27.91 15.62 2.81
C THR A 25 -28.94 15.46 3.93
N LEU A 26 -28.85 14.38 4.71
CA LEU A 26 -29.75 14.16 5.85
C LEU A 26 -29.51 15.17 6.97
N LEU A 27 -28.23 15.51 7.25
CA LEU A 27 -27.86 16.56 8.19
C LEU A 27 -28.45 17.92 7.77
N LEU A 28 -28.40 18.26 6.48
CA LEU A 28 -29.02 19.46 5.94
C LEU A 28 -30.53 19.46 6.14
N LEU A 29 -31.22 18.36 5.82
CA LEU A 29 -32.67 18.24 5.96
C LEU A 29 -33.10 18.38 7.43
N LEU A 30 -32.51 17.59 8.32
CA LEU A 30 -32.81 17.61 9.76
C LEU A 30 -32.43 18.95 10.39
N GLY A 31 -31.29 19.52 9.97
CA GLY A 31 -30.85 20.84 10.39
C GLY A 31 -31.84 21.93 9.97
N LEU A 32 -32.36 21.89 8.75
CA LEU A 32 -33.36 22.84 8.27
C LEU A 32 -34.67 22.72 9.07
N ILE A 33 -35.12 21.49 9.36
CA ILE A 33 -36.28 21.25 10.22
C ILE A 33 -36.05 21.84 11.61
N ALA A 34 -34.87 21.65 12.20
CA ALA A 34 -34.52 22.21 13.50
C ALA A 34 -34.49 23.75 13.48
N VAL A 35 -34.02 24.37 12.39
CA VAL A 35 -34.06 25.84 12.19
C VAL A 35 -35.50 26.33 12.14
N VAL A 36 -36.40 25.64 11.43
CA VAL A 36 -37.82 25.99 11.37
C VAL A 36 -38.47 25.86 12.76
N LEU A 37 -38.21 24.78 13.50
CA LEU A 37 -38.72 24.61 14.85
C LEU A 37 -38.18 25.67 15.82
N ALA A 38 -36.89 26.02 15.72
CA ALA A 38 -36.30 27.09 16.51
C ALA A 38 -36.94 28.45 16.20
N SER A 39 -37.36 28.70 14.94
CA SER A 39 -37.99 29.95 14.54
C SER A 39 -39.36 30.18 15.18
N LEU A 40 -40.03 29.11 15.59
CA LEU A 40 -41.30 29.18 16.34
C LEU A 40 -41.08 29.64 17.80
N ALA A 41 -39.89 29.43 18.36
CA ALA A 41 -39.56 29.81 19.74
C ALA A 41 -38.82 31.16 19.82
N SER A 42 -37.84 31.38 18.95
CA SER A 42 -37.04 32.61 18.91
C SER A 42 -36.35 32.79 17.56
N LEU A 43 -36.53 33.96 16.96
CA LEU A 43 -35.88 34.31 15.69
C LEU A 43 -34.35 34.30 15.82
N TRP A 44 -33.80 34.80 16.94
CA TRP A 44 -32.36 34.82 17.17
C TRP A 44 -31.77 33.42 17.31
N ALA A 45 -32.49 32.50 17.96
CA ALA A 45 -32.07 31.10 18.07
C ALA A 45 -32.06 30.42 16.69
N ALA A 46 -33.08 30.69 15.86
CA ALA A 46 -33.16 30.17 14.49
C ALA A 46 -32.04 30.70 13.60
N VAL A 47 -31.73 32.00 13.67
CA VAL A 47 -30.62 32.61 12.92
C VAL A 47 -29.29 32.00 13.35
N GLY A 48 -29.05 31.87 14.66
CA GLY A 48 -27.83 31.24 15.17
C GLY A 48 -27.65 29.79 14.70
N LEU A 49 -28.74 29.01 14.70
CA LEU A 49 -28.74 27.62 14.21
C LEU A 49 -28.58 27.54 12.69
N ALA A 50 -29.19 28.46 11.93
CA ALA A 50 -29.05 28.52 10.49
C ALA A 50 -27.61 28.85 10.08
N VAL A 51 -26.98 29.82 10.74
CA VAL A 51 -25.58 30.19 10.51
C VAL A 51 -24.64 29.04 10.87
N SER A 52 -24.85 28.35 11.99
CA SER A 52 -24.02 27.20 12.37
C SER A 52 -24.19 26.03 11.39
N LEU A 53 -25.42 25.72 10.97
CA LEU A 53 -25.69 24.72 9.95
C LEU A 53 -25.05 25.08 8.60
N ALA A 54 -25.16 26.34 8.17
CA ALA A 54 -24.54 26.83 6.95
C ALA A 54 -23.00 26.73 7.02
N MET A 55 -22.38 27.07 8.15
CA MET A 55 -20.94 26.92 8.34
C MET A 55 -20.50 25.46 8.30
N VAL A 56 -21.21 24.55 9.00
CA VAL A 56 -20.88 23.13 9.01
C VAL A 56 -21.00 22.53 7.61
N THR A 57 -22.06 22.89 6.88
CA THR A 57 -22.31 22.36 5.54
C THR A 57 -21.35 22.96 4.50
N ALA A 58 -20.99 24.24 4.61
CA ALA A 58 -19.92 24.85 3.83
C ALA A 58 -18.56 24.16 4.10
N ALA A 59 -18.21 23.90 5.36
CA ALA A 59 -16.98 23.20 5.71
C ALA A 59 -16.91 21.75 5.19
N LEU A 60 -18.06 21.10 5.02
CA LEU A 60 -18.18 19.78 4.40
C LEU A 60 -18.19 19.83 2.86
N GLY A 61 -18.70 20.91 2.27
CA GLY A 61 -18.74 21.14 0.82
C GLY A 61 -17.40 21.60 0.25
N LEU A 62 -16.57 22.30 1.02
CA LEU A 62 -15.22 22.71 0.61
C LEU A 62 -14.30 21.50 0.56
N ARG A 63 -14.09 20.98 -0.66
CA ARG A 63 -13.15 19.91 -0.95
C ARG A 63 -11.87 20.47 -1.57
N ASP A 64 -10.74 19.99 -1.08
CA ASP A 64 -9.42 20.23 -1.66
C ASP A 64 -9.26 19.48 -3.00
N ARG A 65 -8.19 19.77 -3.75
CA ARG A 65 -7.78 19.06 -4.99
C ARG A 65 -7.68 17.53 -4.82
N HIS A 66 -7.60 17.04 -3.59
CA HIS A 66 -7.50 15.62 -3.24
C HIS A 66 -8.82 15.03 -2.68
N ASP A 67 -9.97 15.69 -2.91
CA ASP A 67 -11.29 15.31 -2.38
C ASP A 67 -11.34 15.22 -0.83
N ARG A 68 -10.50 15.98 -0.13
CA ARG A 68 -10.50 16.05 1.34
C ARG A 68 -11.29 17.26 1.82
N THR A 69 -12.20 17.05 2.76
CA THR A 69 -12.99 18.14 3.35
C THR A 69 -12.19 18.90 4.41
N ALA A 70 -12.57 20.15 4.69
CA ALA A 70 -11.93 20.95 5.75
C ALA A 70 -12.01 20.24 7.12
N MET A 71 -13.13 19.56 7.39
CA MET A 71 -13.32 18.77 8.61
C MET A 71 -12.31 17.61 8.71
N GLN A 72 -12.06 16.88 7.61
CA GLN A 72 -11.05 15.82 7.60
C GLN A 72 -9.66 16.37 7.88
N ARG A 73 -9.30 17.52 7.30
CA ARG A 73 -8.01 18.19 7.57
C ARG A 73 -7.89 18.64 9.03
N GLY A 74 -8.95 19.22 9.59
CA GLY A 74 -9.01 19.60 11.00
C GLY A 74 -8.88 18.39 11.94
N GLY A 75 -9.54 17.27 11.61
CA GLY A 75 -9.44 16.02 12.34
C GLY A 75 -8.03 15.46 12.38
N VAL A 76 -7.31 15.47 11.25
CA VAL A 76 -5.89 15.06 11.20
C VAL A 76 -5.03 15.98 12.07
N ARG A 77 -5.26 17.30 12.04
CA ARG A 77 -4.51 18.24 12.87
C ARG A 77 -4.77 18.04 14.37
N LEU A 78 -6.01 17.75 14.75
CA LEU A 78 -6.38 17.44 16.13
C LEU A 78 -5.78 16.12 16.60
N ALA A 79 -5.84 15.08 15.77
CA ALA A 79 -5.22 13.79 16.06
C ALA A 79 -3.70 13.95 16.23
N TRP A 80 -3.05 14.69 15.34
CA TRP A 80 -1.63 15.01 15.45
C TRP A 80 -1.30 15.77 16.73
N TRP A 81 -2.06 16.81 17.06
CA TRP A 81 -1.87 17.55 18.30
C TRP A 81 -1.93 16.62 19.53
N ARG A 82 -2.94 15.74 19.59
CA ARG A 82 -3.06 14.72 20.66
C ARG A 82 -1.87 13.76 20.71
N THR A 83 -1.41 13.27 19.55
CA THR A 83 -0.25 12.36 19.45
C THR A 83 1.04 13.06 19.89
N THR A 84 1.23 14.33 19.54
CA THR A 84 2.40 15.10 19.97
C THR A 84 2.36 15.43 21.45
N SER A 85 1.20 15.83 21.98
CA SER A 85 1.04 16.17 23.41
C SER A 85 1.22 14.96 24.32
N SER A 86 0.85 13.76 23.87
CA SER A 86 1.07 12.52 24.64
C SER A 86 2.48 11.94 24.48
N GLY A 87 3.31 12.50 23.60
CA GLY A 87 4.61 11.94 23.25
C GLY A 87 4.56 10.69 22.38
N GLY A 88 3.38 10.31 21.86
CA GLY A 88 3.21 9.10 21.02
C GLY A 88 3.94 9.14 19.68
N HIS A 89 4.39 10.31 19.24
CA HIS A 89 5.24 10.50 18.07
C HIS A 89 6.71 10.07 18.29
N LEU A 90 7.11 9.80 19.53
CA LEU A 90 8.46 9.34 19.89
C LEU A 90 8.44 7.84 20.17
N TYR A 91 9.34 7.11 19.51
CA TYR A 91 9.54 5.68 19.73
C TYR A 91 10.99 5.38 20.10
N ARG A 92 11.21 4.61 21.16
CA ARG A 92 12.52 4.13 21.62
C ARG A 92 12.38 2.66 22.02
N SER A 93 13.23 1.81 21.45
CA SER A 93 13.29 0.37 21.72
C SER A 93 14.64 -0.01 22.34
N GLY A 94 14.86 -1.31 22.55
CA GLY A 94 16.10 -1.81 23.16
C GLY A 94 16.18 -1.54 24.68
N PRO A 95 17.39 -1.65 25.27
CA PRO A 95 17.63 -1.45 26.70
C PRO A 95 17.26 -0.06 27.23
N LEU A 96 17.24 0.93 26.33
CA LEU A 96 16.86 2.32 26.64
C LEU A 96 15.37 2.59 26.36
N GLY A 97 14.63 1.58 25.88
CA GLY A 97 13.22 1.67 25.54
C GLY A 97 12.30 1.49 26.75
N ARG A 98 11.13 2.15 26.72
CA ARG A 98 10.11 2.06 27.78
C ARG A 98 9.40 0.71 27.86
N SER A 99 9.51 -0.11 26.82
CA SER A 99 8.78 -1.39 26.70
C SER A 99 9.39 -2.52 27.54
N GLY A 100 10.58 -2.34 28.11
CA GLY A 100 11.21 -3.29 29.05
C GLY A 100 11.70 -4.62 28.43
N TYR A 101 11.52 -4.82 27.12
CA TYR A 101 11.87 -6.07 26.43
C TYR A 101 13.33 -6.16 25.98
N GLY A 102 14.11 -5.08 26.09
CA GLY A 102 15.54 -5.06 25.70
C GLY A 102 15.82 -5.26 24.21
N THR A 103 14.80 -5.34 23.35
CA THR A 103 14.89 -5.71 21.92
C THR A 103 14.33 -4.62 21.00
N CYS A 104 14.76 -4.61 19.74
CA CYS A 104 14.39 -3.61 18.72
C CYS A 104 13.03 -3.95 18.08
N GLN A 105 11.95 -3.86 18.85
CA GLN A 105 10.61 -4.23 18.38
C GLN A 105 10.07 -3.26 17.32
N LEU A 106 9.04 -3.70 16.60
CA LEU A 106 8.35 -2.83 15.65
C LEU A 106 7.51 -1.76 16.35
N PRO A 107 7.39 -0.55 15.76
CA PRO A 107 6.57 0.51 16.32
C PRO A 107 5.12 0.46 15.82
N GLY A 108 4.25 1.24 16.48
CA GLY A 108 2.93 1.59 15.99
C GLY A 108 2.03 0.39 15.66
N LEU A 109 1.49 0.36 14.44
CA LEU A 109 0.52 -0.66 13.99
C LEU A 109 1.08 -2.08 14.01
N ALA A 110 2.40 -2.23 13.89
CA ALA A 110 3.08 -3.51 13.87
C ALA A 110 3.64 -3.92 15.26
N ALA A 111 3.45 -3.12 16.31
CA ALA A 111 4.10 -3.35 17.60
C ALA A 111 3.71 -4.67 18.28
N ALA A 112 2.45 -5.09 18.15
CA ALA A 112 1.97 -6.35 18.70
C ALA A 112 2.12 -7.54 17.72
N SER A 113 2.79 -7.34 16.57
CA SER A 113 2.92 -8.40 15.59
C SER A 113 3.87 -9.51 16.06
N THR A 114 3.52 -10.74 15.74
CA THR A 114 4.36 -11.92 15.98
C THR A 114 4.66 -12.59 14.65
N LEU A 115 5.77 -13.34 14.61
CA LEU A 115 6.19 -14.10 13.45
C LEU A 115 6.33 -15.56 13.82
N THR A 116 5.72 -16.42 13.04
CA THR A 116 5.81 -17.88 13.17
C THR A 116 6.21 -18.47 11.83
N GLU A 117 6.95 -19.58 11.84
CA GLU A 117 7.38 -20.27 10.63
C GLU A 117 6.66 -21.61 10.49
N ALA A 118 6.32 -21.98 9.26
CA ALA A 118 5.66 -23.23 8.91
C ALA A 118 6.18 -23.74 7.56
N GLN A 119 5.75 -24.93 7.15
CA GLN A 119 6.09 -25.51 5.84
C GLN A 119 4.85 -25.61 4.96
N ASP A 120 5.00 -25.26 3.68
CA ASP A 120 3.93 -25.37 2.70
C ASP A 120 3.75 -26.80 2.17
N GLY A 121 2.78 -27.00 1.28
CA GLY A 121 2.52 -28.31 0.67
C GLY A 121 3.69 -28.89 -0.15
N TYR A 122 4.71 -28.10 -0.48
CA TYR A 122 5.94 -28.54 -1.14
C TYR A 122 7.13 -28.67 -0.18
N GLY A 123 6.91 -28.51 1.14
CA GLY A 123 7.97 -28.54 2.15
C GLY A 123 8.82 -27.27 2.20
N ARG A 124 8.42 -26.18 1.51
CA ARG A 124 9.15 -24.91 1.55
C ARG A 124 8.82 -24.18 2.86
N PRO A 125 9.82 -23.67 3.59
CA PRO A 125 9.57 -22.85 4.78
C PRO A 125 8.92 -21.53 4.38
N PHE A 126 7.99 -21.04 5.20
CA PHE A 126 7.39 -19.73 5.02
C PHE A 126 7.01 -19.10 6.36
N ALA A 127 7.09 -17.78 6.42
CA ALA A 127 6.73 -17.01 7.60
C ALA A 127 5.27 -16.53 7.56
N VAL A 128 4.64 -16.51 8.73
CA VAL A 128 3.31 -15.95 8.96
C VAL A 128 3.40 -14.84 9.99
N ILE A 129 3.13 -13.61 9.55
CA ILE A 129 2.98 -12.44 10.42
C ILE A 129 1.57 -12.48 10.99
N THR A 130 1.44 -12.50 12.31
CA THR A 130 0.15 -12.41 12.98
C THR A 130 0.00 -11.03 13.64
N ILE A 131 -1.10 -10.35 13.36
CA ILE A 131 -1.47 -9.08 14.01
C ILE A 131 -2.68 -9.34 14.92
N PRO A 132 -2.47 -9.43 16.24
CA PRO A 132 -3.53 -9.83 17.17
C PRO A 132 -4.74 -8.89 17.18
N SER A 133 -4.50 -7.58 17.04
CA SER A 133 -5.54 -6.54 17.12
C SER A 133 -6.62 -6.67 16.05
N THR A 134 -6.26 -7.11 14.84
CA THR A 134 -7.19 -7.36 13.73
C THR A 134 -7.48 -8.86 13.53
N GLY A 135 -6.66 -9.75 14.10
CA GLY A 135 -6.73 -11.18 13.79
C GLY A 135 -6.35 -11.48 12.35
N HIS A 136 -5.40 -10.73 11.83
CA HIS A 136 -4.88 -10.91 10.48
C HIS A 136 -3.61 -11.75 10.50
N HIS A 137 -3.48 -12.61 9.51
CA HIS A 137 -2.33 -13.49 9.29
C HIS A 137 -1.82 -13.25 7.88
N THR A 138 -0.58 -12.80 7.74
CA THR A 138 0.01 -12.42 6.45
C THR A 138 1.17 -13.34 6.12
N VAL A 139 1.19 -13.86 4.90
CA VAL A 139 2.37 -14.50 4.29
C VAL A 139 3.00 -13.56 3.27
N VAL A 140 4.31 -13.61 3.12
CA VAL A 140 5.05 -12.78 2.15
C VAL A 140 5.78 -13.68 1.15
N ILE A 141 5.70 -13.31 -0.11
CA ILE A 141 6.33 -14.00 -1.24
C ILE A 141 7.36 -13.03 -1.83
N SER A 142 8.61 -13.46 -1.94
CA SER A 142 9.64 -12.78 -2.70
C SER A 142 9.49 -13.13 -4.18
N CYS A 143 9.61 -12.13 -5.05
CA CYS A 143 9.45 -12.26 -6.48
C CYS A 143 10.65 -11.66 -7.21
N ASP A 144 11.30 -12.46 -8.05
CA ASP A 144 12.33 -12.00 -8.98
C ASP A 144 11.68 -11.53 -10.28
N ALA A 145 11.05 -10.35 -10.23
CA ALA A 145 10.26 -9.83 -11.33
C ALA A 145 11.10 -9.57 -12.59
N ASP A 146 10.60 -10.04 -13.73
CA ASP A 146 11.24 -9.88 -15.02
C ASP A 146 11.17 -8.42 -15.49
N GLY A 147 12.30 -7.89 -15.95
CA GLY A 147 12.35 -6.58 -16.59
C GLY A 147 11.65 -6.60 -17.96
N ALA A 148 10.99 -5.50 -18.32
CA ALA A 148 10.35 -5.37 -19.64
C ALA A 148 11.31 -4.97 -20.78
N ALA A 149 12.63 -4.95 -20.52
CA ALA A 149 13.62 -4.58 -21.53
C ALA A 149 13.75 -5.69 -22.58
N LEU A 150 13.69 -5.31 -23.86
CA LEU A 150 13.81 -6.24 -25.01
C LEU A 150 12.71 -7.31 -25.08
N VAL A 151 11.56 -7.07 -24.45
CA VAL A 151 10.38 -7.96 -24.50
C VAL A 151 9.38 -7.46 -25.55
N ASP A 152 8.81 -8.37 -26.35
CA ASP A 152 7.74 -8.06 -27.32
C ASP A 152 6.46 -7.58 -26.59
N GLU A 153 5.78 -6.57 -27.14
CA GLU A 153 4.50 -6.05 -26.64
C GLU A 153 3.46 -7.16 -26.42
N ARG A 154 3.44 -8.20 -27.28
CA ARG A 154 2.51 -9.34 -27.11
C ARG A 154 2.76 -10.14 -25.84
N GLN A 155 4.03 -10.26 -25.44
CA GLN A 155 4.41 -10.96 -24.22
C GLN A 155 4.02 -10.12 -22.99
N VAL A 156 4.25 -8.80 -23.05
CA VAL A 156 3.80 -7.87 -22.01
C VAL A 156 2.28 -7.94 -21.83
N ASP A 157 1.52 -7.93 -22.92
CA ASP A 157 0.07 -8.09 -22.90
C ASP A 157 -0.38 -9.40 -22.24
N THR A 158 0.33 -10.50 -22.53
CA THR A 158 0.07 -11.81 -21.93
C THR A 158 0.34 -11.79 -20.43
N TRP A 159 1.46 -11.21 -19.99
CA TRP A 159 1.78 -11.08 -18.59
C TRP A 159 0.76 -10.23 -17.83
N VAL A 160 0.32 -9.11 -18.40
CA VAL A 160 -0.71 -8.26 -17.79
C VAL A 160 -2.05 -9.01 -17.71
N ALA A 161 -2.39 -9.81 -18.72
CA ALA A 161 -3.59 -10.64 -18.69
C ALA A 161 -3.54 -11.70 -17.59
N HIS A 162 -2.42 -12.41 -17.43
CA HIS A 162 -2.23 -13.38 -16.35
C HIS A 162 -2.21 -12.72 -14.97
N TRP A 163 -1.62 -11.52 -14.84
CA TRP A 163 -1.68 -10.73 -13.60
C TRP A 163 -3.12 -10.37 -13.25
N GLY A 164 -3.92 -9.93 -14.23
CA GLY A 164 -5.35 -9.66 -14.03
C GLY A 164 -6.16 -10.90 -13.62
N GLN A 165 -5.86 -12.06 -14.20
CA GLN A 165 -6.47 -13.33 -13.82
C GLN A 165 -6.08 -13.75 -12.39
N TRP A 166 -4.80 -13.63 -12.04
CA TRP A 166 -4.30 -13.94 -10.70
C TRP A 166 -4.96 -13.05 -9.65
N LEU A 167 -5.02 -11.74 -9.89
CA LEU A 167 -5.73 -10.79 -9.04
C LEU A 167 -7.24 -11.13 -8.91
N SER A 168 -7.88 -11.51 -10.00
CA SER A 168 -9.29 -11.93 -9.98
C SER A 168 -9.51 -13.21 -9.16
N ALA A 169 -8.55 -14.14 -9.18
CA ALA A 169 -8.61 -15.37 -8.40
C ALA A 169 -8.54 -15.11 -6.89
N LEU A 170 -7.85 -14.04 -6.46
CA LEU A 170 -7.82 -13.62 -5.05
C LEU A 170 -9.21 -13.32 -4.47
N GLY A 171 -10.19 -12.91 -5.29
CA GLY A 171 -11.57 -12.70 -4.82
C GLY A 171 -12.34 -14.00 -4.55
N ALA A 172 -11.82 -15.15 -5.00
CA ALA A 172 -12.35 -16.47 -4.70
C ALA A 172 -11.54 -17.21 -3.62
N GLU A 173 -10.40 -16.65 -3.20
CA GLU A 173 -9.54 -17.23 -2.18
C GLU A 173 -10.23 -17.13 -0.81
N PRO A 174 -10.45 -18.27 -0.11
CA PRO A 174 -11.11 -18.25 1.20
C PRO A 174 -10.32 -17.43 2.21
N ASP A 175 -11.03 -16.62 2.98
CA ASP A 175 -10.49 -15.85 4.12
C ASP A 175 -9.46 -14.77 3.77
N LEU A 176 -9.07 -14.61 2.50
CA LEU A 176 -8.20 -13.53 2.04
C LEU A 176 -8.94 -12.19 2.05
N VAL A 177 -8.34 -11.18 2.70
CA VAL A 177 -8.94 -9.84 2.85
C VAL A 177 -8.14 -8.73 2.19
N ALA A 178 -6.86 -8.95 1.96
CA ALA A 178 -6.00 -8.00 1.28
C ALA A 178 -4.81 -8.69 0.62
N ALA A 179 -4.27 -8.04 -0.41
CA ALA A 179 -2.96 -8.33 -0.97
C ALA A 179 -2.20 -7.03 -1.12
N SER A 180 -0.87 -7.07 -1.12
CA SER A 180 -0.06 -5.90 -1.46
C SER A 180 1.15 -6.31 -2.27
N VAL A 181 1.57 -5.44 -3.20
CA VAL A 181 2.78 -5.61 -4.01
C VAL A 181 3.69 -4.44 -3.69
N THR A 182 4.83 -4.74 -3.09
CA THR A 182 5.85 -3.77 -2.70
C THR A 182 7.03 -3.90 -3.66
N VAL A 183 7.28 -2.87 -4.46
CA VAL A 183 8.47 -2.75 -5.29
C VAL A 183 9.41 -1.76 -4.60
N GLU A 184 10.55 -2.26 -4.14
CA GLU A 184 11.57 -1.45 -3.46
C GLU A 184 12.81 -1.32 -4.33
N THR A 185 13.31 -0.10 -4.45
CA THR A 185 14.54 0.23 -5.18
C THR A 185 15.53 0.92 -4.26
N ALA A 186 16.78 0.49 -4.31
CA ALA A 186 17.89 1.04 -3.52
C ALA A 186 19.20 0.91 -4.32
N PRO A 187 20.25 1.70 -4.02
CA PRO A 187 21.59 1.48 -4.52
C PRO A 187 22.03 0.03 -4.31
N ASP A 188 22.68 -0.54 -5.31
CA ASP A 188 23.34 -1.83 -5.18
C ASP A 188 24.66 -1.66 -4.43
N SER A 189 24.91 -2.50 -3.42
CA SER A 189 26.18 -2.50 -2.69
C SER A 189 27.32 -3.11 -3.52
N GLY A 190 27.00 -3.86 -4.59
CA GLY A 190 27.95 -4.63 -5.39
C GLY A 190 28.36 -5.97 -4.76
N VAL A 191 28.02 -6.21 -3.48
CA VAL A 191 28.40 -7.43 -2.74
C VAL A 191 27.87 -8.69 -3.43
N ARG A 192 26.63 -8.67 -3.91
CA ARG A 192 26.04 -9.82 -4.60
C ARG A 192 26.77 -10.17 -5.90
N LEU A 193 27.18 -9.17 -6.68
CA LEU A 193 27.95 -9.40 -7.91
C LEU A 193 29.33 -9.97 -7.58
N GLN A 194 29.98 -9.46 -6.53
CA GLN A 194 31.25 -10.00 -6.04
C GLN A 194 31.12 -11.47 -5.64
N GLN A 195 30.05 -11.81 -4.93
CA GLN A 195 29.76 -13.19 -4.53
C GLN A 195 29.43 -14.09 -5.72
N GLU A 196 28.62 -13.63 -6.67
CA GLU A 196 28.29 -14.40 -7.87
C GLU A 196 29.54 -14.70 -8.69
N ILE A 197 30.45 -13.73 -8.83
CA ILE A 197 31.73 -13.93 -9.49
C ILE A 197 32.58 -14.92 -8.69
N ALA A 198 32.71 -14.75 -7.38
CA ALA A 198 33.51 -15.65 -6.54
C ALA A 198 32.99 -17.10 -6.55
N ALA A 199 31.67 -17.29 -6.53
CA ALA A 199 31.02 -18.60 -6.52
C ALA A 199 31.13 -19.33 -7.85
N ASN A 200 31.15 -18.60 -8.97
CA ASN A 200 31.25 -19.17 -10.32
C ASN A 200 32.66 -19.10 -10.92
N SER A 201 33.66 -18.65 -10.15
CA SER A 201 35.06 -18.62 -10.58
C SER A 201 35.72 -19.99 -10.38
N VAL A 202 36.46 -20.44 -11.38
CA VAL A 202 37.25 -21.68 -11.35
C VAL A 202 38.74 -21.37 -11.27
N ALA A 203 39.51 -22.24 -10.63
CA ALA A 203 40.93 -22.02 -10.37
C ALA A 203 41.80 -21.95 -11.63
N ASP A 204 41.34 -22.51 -12.75
CA ASP A 204 41.99 -22.54 -14.06
C ASP A 204 41.42 -21.48 -15.04
N ALA A 205 40.65 -20.52 -14.54
CA ALA A 205 40.10 -19.45 -15.37
C ALA A 205 41.22 -18.66 -16.08
N PRO A 206 41.09 -18.35 -17.38
CA PRO A 206 42.06 -17.54 -18.11
C PRO A 206 42.28 -16.18 -17.44
N ALA A 207 43.53 -15.74 -17.32
CA ALA A 207 43.89 -14.50 -16.62
C ALA A 207 43.12 -13.26 -17.11
N LEU A 208 42.89 -13.15 -18.42
CA LEU A 208 42.11 -12.06 -19.02
C LEU A 208 40.66 -12.04 -18.51
N ALA A 209 40.02 -13.20 -18.34
CA ALA A 209 38.64 -13.28 -17.87
C ALA A 209 38.54 -12.83 -16.40
N THR A 210 39.46 -13.26 -15.56
CA THR A 210 39.54 -12.84 -14.15
C THR A 210 39.82 -11.35 -14.02
N GLU A 211 40.74 -10.82 -14.82
CA GLU A 211 41.08 -9.39 -14.83
C GLU A 211 39.89 -8.54 -15.28
N MET A 212 39.17 -8.95 -16.33
CA MET A 212 37.94 -8.27 -16.76
C MET A 212 36.85 -8.30 -15.68
N LEU A 213 36.64 -9.43 -15.00
CA LEU A 213 35.64 -9.51 -13.92
C LEU A 213 36.02 -8.63 -12.73
N HIS A 214 37.30 -8.55 -12.37
CA HIS A 214 37.78 -7.62 -11.34
C HIS A 214 37.65 -6.16 -11.75
N GLU A 215 37.93 -5.82 -13.01
CA GLU A 215 37.74 -4.46 -13.54
C GLU A 215 36.26 -4.07 -13.54
N VAL A 216 35.37 -4.98 -13.94
CA VAL A 216 33.92 -4.79 -13.82
C VAL A 216 33.56 -4.53 -12.37
N LEU A 217 34.01 -5.35 -11.42
CA LEU A 217 33.74 -5.13 -9.98
C LEU A 217 34.25 -3.80 -9.44
N ALA A 218 35.38 -3.29 -9.95
CA ALA A 218 35.91 -1.99 -9.57
C ALA A 218 35.12 -0.82 -10.18
N ALA A 219 34.57 -1.00 -11.39
CA ALA A 219 33.81 0.02 -12.11
C ALA A 219 32.30 0.01 -11.81
N TYR A 220 31.73 -1.13 -11.43
CA TYR A 220 30.31 -1.35 -11.16
C TYR A 220 29.70 -0.61 -9.94
N PRO A 221 30.41 -0.23 -8.85
CA PRO A 221 29.76 0.25 -7.63
C PRO A 221 29.07 1.63 -7.77
N ALA A 222 29.26 2.35 -8.87
CA ALA A 222 28.76 3.71 -9.05
C ALA A 222 27.61 3.78 -10.07
N GLY A 223 26.48 3.09 -9.82
CA GLY A 223 25.23 3.46 -10.52
C GLY A 223 24.17 2.39 -10.75
N SER A 224 24.38 1.11 -10.38
CA SER A 224 23.31 0.11 -10.46
C SER A 224 22.38 0.20 -9.23
N ALA A 225 21.15 -0.28 -9.42
CA ALA A 225 20.16 -0.29 -8.36
C ALA A 225 19.55 -1.68 -8.21
N ARG A 226 19.39 -2.09 -6.96
CA ARG A 226 18.66 -3.30 -6.59
C ARG A 226 17.17 -3.01 -6.63
N ILE A 227 16.41 -3.86 -7.32
CA ILE A 227 14.96 -3.88 -7.29
C ILE A 227 14.52 -5.16 -6.58
N ALA A 228 13.72 -5.04 -5.52
CA ALA A 228 13.14 -6.16 -4.81
C ALA A 228 11.61 -6.08 -4.87
N THR A 229 10.96 -7.14 -5.33
CA THR A 229 9.49 -7.24 -5.41
C THR A 229 9.00 -8.21 -4.36
N ARG A 230 8.06 -7.77 -3.53
CA ARG A 230 7.46 -8.61 -2.47
C ARG A 230 5.95 -8.53 -2.52
N ILE A 231 5.30 -9.67 -2.46
CA ILE A 231 3.84 -9.79 -2.47
C ILE A 231 3.40 -10.31 -1.11
N ALA A 232 2.62 -9.51 -0.37
CA ALA A 232 2.06 -9.94 0.90
C ALA A 232 0.57 -10.28 0.75
N LEU A 233 0.16 -11.44 1.24
CA LEU A 233 -1.22 -11.94 1.20
C LEU A 233 -1.76 -12.05 2.63
N THR A 234 -2.84 -11.33 2.92
CA THR A 234 -3.40 -11.21 4.26
C THR A 234 -4.74 -11.92 4.39
N TYR A 235 -4.81 -12.82 5.36
CA TYR A 235 -5.98 -13.63 5.68
C TYR A 235 -6.60 -13.21 7.01
N ALA A 236 -7.92 -13.22 7.10
CA ALA A 236 -8.65 -12.97 8.34
C ALA A 236 -8.91 -14.28 9.10
N GLY A 237 -8.28 -14.41 10.26
CA GLY A 237 -8.53 -15.49 11.23
C GLY A 237 -9.60 -15.15 12.27
N ALA A 238 -10.25 -13.98 12.15
CA ALA A 238 -11.25 -13.50 13.11
C ALA A 238 -12.46 -14.45 13.21
N ALA A 239 -13.03 -14.52 14.43
CA ALA A 239 -14.21 -15.34 14.69
C ALA A 239 -15.39 -14.91 13.82
N ARG A 240 -16.16 -15.88 13.33
CA ARG A 240 -17.41 -15.67 12.58
C ARG A 240 -18.56 -16.34 13.33
N PRO A 241 -19.83 -15.97 13.08
CA PRO A 241 -20.96 -16.68 13.67
C PRO A 241 -20.85 -18.19 13.40
N GLY A 242 -20.73 -18.98 14.47
CA GLY A 242 -20.57 -20.44 14.40
C GLY A 242 -19.15 -20.96 14.13
N VAL A 243 -18.14 -20.09 13.97
CA VAL A 243 -16.74 -20.49 13.74
C VAL A 243 -15.81 -19.72 14.70
N PRO A 244 -15.09 -20.40 15.61
CA PRO A 244 -14.18 -19.73 16.53
C PRO A 244 -13.02 -19.06 15.80
N ARG A 245 -12.35 -18.13 16.48
CA ARG A 245 -11.11 -17.52 15.98
C ARG A 245 -10.07 -18.62 15.76
N ARG A 246 -9.44 -18.64 14.59
CA ARG A 246 -8.39 -19.62 14.28
C ARG A 246 -7.08 -19.23 14.96
N SER A 247 -6.33 -20.23 15.43
CA SER A 247 -4.99 -20.00 15.95
C SER A 247 -4.02 -19.65 14.81
N ALA A 248 -2.83 -19.15 15.16
CA ALA A 248 -1.78 -18.89 14.17
C ALA A 248 -1.32 -20.19 13.48
N GLU A 249 -1.31 -21.32 14.20
CA GLU A 249 -0.96 -22.64 13.69
C GLU A 249 -2.01 -23.15 12.68
N ASP A 250 -3.30 -23.02 13.00
CA ASP A 250 -4.38 -23.38 12.08
C ASP A 250 -4.33 -22.54 10.80
N MET A 251 -4.04 -21.25 10.96
CA MET A 251 -3.89 -20.34 9.82
C MET A 251 -2.64 -20.65 8.99
N ALA A 252 -1.54 -21.04 9.62
CA ALA A 252 -0.34 -21.49 8.92
C ALA A 252 -0.63 -22.73 8.08
N LEU A 253 -1.29 -23.76 8.65
CA LEU A 253 -1.70 -24.95 7.88
C LEU A 253 -2.64 -24.58 6.73
N HIS A 254 -3.64 -23.74 7.01
CA HIS A 254 -4.61 -23.27 6.03
C HIS A 254 -3.94 -22.54 4.85
N ILE A 255 -3.00 -21.64 5.12
CA ILE A 255 -2.25 -20.89 4.10
C ILE A 255 -1.27 -21.81 3.37
N GLY A 256 -0.52 -22.65 4.09
CA GLY A 256 0.51 -23.54 3.55
C GLY A 256 -0.01 -24.53 2.51
N THR A 257 -1.26 -25.00 2.65
CA THR A 257 -1.89 -25.87 1.65
C THR A 257 -2.21 -25.16 0.32
N ARG A 258 -2.33 -23.83 0.30
CA ARG A 258 -2.70 -23.05 -0.90
C ARG A 258 -1.55 -22.27 -1.52
N LEU A 259 -0.52 -22.00 -0.72
CA LEU A 259 0.66 -21.25 -1.13
C LEU A 259 1.33 -21.79 -2.41
N PRO A 260 1.43 -23.12 -2.65
CA PRO A 260 1.87 -23.67 -3.93
C PRO A 260 1.07 -23.19 -5.14
N GLY A 261 -0.27 -23.19 -5.05
CA GLY A 261 -1.13 -22.72 -6.14
C GLY A 261 -1.02 -21.22 -6.38
N LEU A 262 -0.88 -20.43 -5.30
CA LEU A 262 -0.72 -18.97 -5.39
C LEU A 262 0.62 -18.59 -6.01
N THR A 263 1.71 -19.26 -5.61
CA THR A 263 3.06 -19.06 -6.17
C THR A 263 3.16 -19.56 -7.61
N GLY A 264 2.54 -20.71 -7.94
CA GLY A 264 2.45 -21.21 -9.30
C GLY A 264 1.63 -20.32 -10.25
N GLY A 265 0.62 -19.62 -9.75
CA GLY A 265 -0.10 -18.62 -10.55
C GLY A 265 0.72 -17.36 -10.85
N LEU A 266 1.64 -16.99 -9.96
CA LEU A 266 2.51 -15.83 -10.14
C LEU A 266 3.59 -16.06 -11.21
N SER A 267 4.08 -17.28 -11.38
CA SER A 267 5.12 -17.57 -12.38
C SER A 267 4.65 -17.43 -13.84
N LEU A 268 3.33 -17.42 -14.08
CA LEU A 268 2.73 -17.12 -15.39
C LEU A 268 2.66 -15.62 -15.69
N THR A 269 2.95 -14.78 -14.70
CA THR A 269 3.02 -13.32 -14.81
C THR A 269 4.48 -12.89 -15.00
N SER A 270 4.75 -11.60 -15.06
CA SER A 270 6.12 -11.06 -15.03
C SER A 270 6.73 -11.02 -13.62
N ALA A 271 6.13 -11.67 -12.63
CA ALA A 271 6.66 -11.75 -11.26
C ALA A 271 7.87 -12.71 -11.13
N GLY A 272 8.18 -13.47 -12.19
CA GLY A 272 9.29 -14.42 -12.23
C GLY A 272 9.18 -15.51 -11.16
N THR A 273 10.31 -15.86 -10.55
CA THR A 273 10.36 -16.88 -9.49
C THR A 273 9.70 -16.34 -8.23
N ALA A 274 8.61 -16.98 -7.79
CA ALA A 274 7.84 -16.62 -6.61
C ALA A 274 8.10 -17.62 -5.46
N VAL A 275 8.84 -17.18 -4.44
CA VAL A 275 9.23 -18.01 -3.29
C VAL A 275 8.69 -17.42 -2.00
N PRO A 276 8.02 -18.21 -1.14
CA PRO A 276 7.65 -17.75 0.20
C PRO A 276 8.88 -17.31 1.01
N MET A 277 8.77 -16.19 1.71
CA MET A 277 9.87 -15.71 2.56
C MET A 277 9.87 -16.45 3.90
N THR A 278 11.06 -16.81 4.35
CA THR A 278 11.36 -17.33 5.69
C THR A 278 11.22 -16.25 6.76
N ALA A 279 11.25 -16.67 8.03
CA ALA A 279 11.15 -15.74 9.15
C ALA A 279 12.32 -14.73 9.16
N THR A 280 13.53 -15.20 8.89
CA THR A 280 14.76 -14.40 8.89
C THR A 280 14.77 -13.41 7.73
N GLU A 281 14.48 -13.83 6.50
CA GLU A 281 14.47 -12.95 5.33
C GLU A 281 13.49 -11.78 5.48
N LEU A 282 12.35 -12.05 6.12
CA LEU A 282 11.35 -11.03 6.37
C LEU A 282 11.79 -10.06 7.49
N ALA A 283 12.40 -10.57 8.57
CA ALA A 283 12.98 -9.73 9.61
C ALA A 283 14.08 -8.81 9.05
N GLU A 284 14.96 -9.35 8.20
CA GLU A 284 16.00 -8.62 7.48
C GLU A 284 15.42 -7.52 6.58
N ALA A 285 14.43 -7.86 5.75
CA ALA A 285 13.79 -6.89 4.84
C ALA A 285 13.16 -5.72 5.61
N VAL A 286 12.53 -5.99 6.75
CA VAL A 286 11.93 -4.96 7.60
C VAL A 286 13.00 -4.15 8.34
N ARG A 287 14.05 -4.79 8.86
CA ARG A 287 15.18 -4.12 9.51
C ARG A 287 15.87 -3.16 8.56
N VAL A 288 16.17 -3.59 7.34
CA VAL A 288 16.82 -2.76 6.30
C VAL A 288 15.94 -1.59 5.87
N ALA A 289 14.61 -1.73 5.91
CA ALA A 289 13.73 -0.61 5.62
C ALA A 289 13.78 0.46 6.73
N TYR A 290 13.82 0.05 8.01
CA TYR A 290 13.95 0.97 9.15
C TYR A 290 15.36 1.51 9.34
N ASP A 291 16.39 0.77 8.96
CA ASP A 291 17.78 1.17 9.02
C ASP A 291 18.47 0.80 7.70
N PRO A 292 18.48 1.71 6.71
CA PRO A 292 19.13 1.46 5.43
C PRO A 292 20.65 1.24 5.54
N THR A 293 21.29 1.66 6.63
CA THR A 293 22.75 1.58 6.79
C THR A 293 23.24 0.15 6.99
N VAL A 294 22.39 -0.75 7.49
CA VAL A 294 22.74 -2.17 7.70
C VAL A 294 22.51 -3.03 6.45
N ALA A 295 22.06 -2.47 5.33
CA ALA A 295 21.75 -3.22 4.12
C ALA A 295 22.93 -4.08 3.63
N THR A 296 24.13 -3.50 3.55
CA THR A 296 25.35 -4.20 3.13
C THR A 296 25.72 -5.32 4.08
N LEU A 297 25.64 -5.08 5.40
CA LEU A 297 25.95 -6.09 6.42
C LEU A 297 24.98 -7.28 6.35
N VAL A 298 23.70 -7.02 6.08
CA VAL A 298 22.68 -8.07 5.90
C VAL A 298 22.98 -8.89 4.65
N GLU A 299 23.33 -8.26 3.53
CA GLU A 299 23.69 -8.94 2.28
C GLU A 299 24.94 -9.81 2.43
N GLU A 300 25.97 -9.31 3.13
CA GLU A 300 27.18 -10.07 3.44
C GLU A 300 26.87 -11.29 4.31
N ALA A 301 26.08 -11.09 5.38
CA ALA A 301 25.72 -12.16 6.30
C ALA A 301 24.84 -13.24 5.66
N GLN A 302 23.93 -12.87 4.75
CA GLN A 302 23.12 -13.82 3.98
C GLN A 302 23.99 -14.82 3.23
N ALA A 303 25.13 -14.40 2.67
CA ALA A 303 26.05 -15.28 1.96
C ALA A 303 26.85 -16.21 2.87
N THR A 304 27.03 -15.86 4.15
CA THR A 304 27.80 -16.64 5.12
C THR A 304 26.94 -17.52 6.03
N GLY A 305 25.65 -17.69 5.74
CA GLY A 305 24.73 -18.55 6.52
C GLY A 305 23.61 -17.82 7.26
N GLY A 306 23.36 -16.54 6.94
CA GLY A 306 22.24 -15.74 7.46
C GLY A 306 22.63 -14.82 8.62
N THR A 307 21.82 -13.79 8.85
CA THR A 307 22.08 -12.80 9.91
C THR A 307 21.72 -13.29 11.32
N GLY A 308 20.87 -14.30 11.43
CA GLY A 308 20.25 -14.70 12.71
C GLY A 308 19.26 -13.66 13.28
N LEU A 309 18.91 -12.61 12.52
CA LEU A 309 17.97 -11.59 12.96
C LEU A 309 16.59 -12.19 13.25
N THR A 310 16.09 -11.90 14.44
CA THR A 310 14.75 -12.33 14.83
C THR A 310 13.72 -11.22 14.60
N TRP A 311 12.44 -11.59 14.53
CA TRP A 311 11.35 -10.62 14.39
C TRP A 311 11.31 -9.57 15.51
N ARG A 312 11.79 -9.93 16.71
CA ARG A 312 11.85 -9.03 17.86
C ARG A 312 12.89 -7.93 17.70
N GLU A 313 13.80 -8.07 16.74
CA GLU A 313 14.89 -7.14 16.44
C GLU A 313 14.71 -6.45 15.08
N ALA A 314 13.62 -6.72 14.37
CA ALA A 314 13.36 -6.19 13.04
C ALA A 314 13.00 -4.70 13.00
N GLY A 315 12.62 -4.11 14.14
CA GLY A 315 12.25 -2.70 14.23
C GLY A 315 13.43 -1.75 14.44
N PRO A 316 13.16 -0.43 14.45
CA PRO A 316 14.18 0.58 14.70
C PRO A 316 14.53 0.67 16.19
N MET A 317 15.76 1.08 16.49
CA MET A 317 16.20 1.50 17.83
C MET A 317 15.48 2.77 18.28
N ALA A 318 15.38 3.74 17.37
CA ALA A 318 14.70 5.00 17.61
C ALA A 318 13.95 5.46 16.38
N ALA A 319 12.72 5.92 16.58
CA ALA A 319 11.98 6.62 15.55
C ALA A 319 11.27 7.84 16.12
N GLN A 320 11.07 8.83 15.25
CA GLN A 320 10.39 10.07 15.58
C GLN A 320 9.55 10.50 14.39
N GLU A 321 8.25 10.56 14.61
CA GLU A 321 7.30 11.09 13.64
C GLU A 321 7.26 12.62 13.72
N ALA A 322 7.33 13.25 12.55
CA ALA A 322 7.03 14.66 12.36
C ALA A 322 5.75 14.79 11.54
N TRP A 323 5.28 16.04 11.38
CA TRP A 323 4.04 16.28 10.64
C TRP A 323 4.12 15.83 9.18
N ASP A 324 5.27 16.02 8.55
CA ASP A 324 5.50 15.83 7.11
C ASP A 324 6.47 14.70 6.78
N HIS A 325 7.31 14.27 7.73
CA HIS A 325 8.30 13.20 7.55
C HIS A 325 8.38 12.26 8.76
N TYR A 326 9.13 11.17 8.60
CA TYR A 326 9.39 10.17 9.63
C TYR A 326 10.88 9.88 9.73
N ARG A 327 11.47 10.17 10.89
CA ARG A 327 12.87 9.87 11.18
C ARG A 327 12.96 8.48 11.81
N HIS A 328 13.84 7.63 11.32
CA HIS A 328 14.08 6.28 11.83
C HIS A 328 15.57 5.93 11.65
N ASP A 329 16.20 5.30 12.63
CA ASP A 329 17.60 4.79 12.61
C ASP A 329 18.51 5.35 11.50
N GLY A 330 18.90 6.63 11.64
CA GLY A 330 19.86 7.28 10.74
C GLY A 330 19.31 7.81 9.41
N ALA A 331 18.03 7.58 9.09
CA ALA A 331 17.39 7.97 7.85
C ALA A 331 16.08 8.76 8.07
N PHE A 332 15.59 9.37 6.99
CA PHE A 332 14.35 10.13 6.95
C PHE A 332 13.48 9.66 5.80
N SER A 333 12.20 9.41 6.08
CA SER A 333 11.23 8.97 5.09
C SER A 333 10.06 9.92 4.97
N VAL A 334 9.56 10.08 3.76
CA VAL A 334 8.25 10.68 3.49
C VAL A 334 7.42 9.65 2.74
N THR A 335 6.17 9.48 3.16
CA THR A 335 5.21 8.61 2.49
C THR A 335 4.07 9.44 1.90
N TRP A 336 3.76 9.17 0.64
CA TRP A 336 2.61 9.70 -0.08
C TRP A 336 1.55 8.61 -0.26
N ALA A 337 0.29 9.00 -0.21
CA ALA A 337 -0.84 8.15 -0.59
C ALA A 337 -1.43 8.63 -1.92
N MET A 338 -1.78 7.68 -2.78
CA MET A 338 -2.53 7.95 -4.00
C MET A 338 -3.92 8.47 -3.67
N THR A 339 -4.24 9.64 -4.20
CA THR A 339 -5.55 10.30 -4.09
C THR A 339 -6.38 10.12 -5.36
N GLU A 340 -5.71 9.96 -6.50
CA GLU A 340 -6.31 9.72 -7.81
C GLU A 340 -5.58 8.59 -8.54
N ALA A 341 -6.34 7.64 -9.06
CA ALA A 341 -5.84 6.56 -9.93
C ALA A 341 -5.41 7.12 -11.30
N PRO A 342 -4.67 6.34 -12.12
CA PRO A 342 -4.21 6.79 -13.42
C PRO A 342 -5.36 7.36 -14.27
N GLN A 343 -5.22 8.61 -14.72
CA GLN A 343 -6.28 9.29 -15.46
C GLN A 343 -6.33 8.85 -16.94
N GLY A 344 -7.54 8.54 -17.40
CA GLY A 344 -7.81 8.11 -18.77
C GLY A 344 -7.33 6.69 -19.06
N GLU A 345 -7.09 6.43 -20.34
CA GLU A 345 -6.47 5.19 -20.78
C GLU A 345 -4.93 5.31 -20.69
N VAL A 346 -4.30 4.26 -20.19
CA VAL A 346 -2.86 4.16 -19.93
C VAL A 346 -2.28 2.88 -20.53
N PHE A 347 -0.97 2.86 -20.74
CA PHE A 347 -0.25 1.69 -21.21
C PHE A 347 0.33 0.87 -20.04
N SER A 348 0.78 -0.35 -20.33
CA SER A 348 1.38 -1.26 -19.33
C SER A 348 2.61 -0.67 -18.62
N ASN A 349 3.31 0.27 -19.25
CA ASN A 349 4.53 0.91 -18.73
C ASN A 349 4.26 2.21 -17.92
N VAL A 350 3.01 2.55 -17.62
CA VAL A 350 2.68 3.85 -16.98
C VAL A 350 3.38 4.06 -15.63
N LEU A 351 3.67 2.99 -14.89
CA LEU A 351 4.36 3.07 -13.59
C LEU A 351 5.89 2.93 -13.70
N THR A 352 6.46 2.70 -14.88
CA THR A 352 7.89 2.38 -15.05
C THR A 352 8.79 3.46 -14.43
N GLY A 353 8.56 4.74 -14.75
CA GLY A 353 9.36 5.83 -14.17
C GLY A 353 9.21 5.95 -12.65
N LEU A 354 8.03 5.62 -12.12
CA LEU A 354 7.77 5.68 -10.69
C LEU A 354 8.49 4.57 -9.92
N VAL A 355 8.57 3.35 -10.47
CA VAL A 355 9.25 2.21 -9.82
C VAL A 355 10.74 2.18 -10.08
N GLN A 356 11.23 2.82 -11.15
CA GLN A 356 12.66 2.87 -11.45
C GLN A 356 13.46 3.62 -10.37
N PRO A 357 14.75 3.29 -10.17
CA PRO A 357 15.62 4.00 -9.24
C PRO A 357 15.66 5.50 -9.53
N SER A 358 15.76 6.32 -8.47
CA SER A 358 15.94 7.76 -8.59
C SER A 358 17.26 8.15 -7.95
N ARG A 359 18.01 9.06 -8.58
CA ARG A 359 19.28 9.57 -8.02
C ARG A 359 19.07 10.39 -6.76
N ASP A 360 17.90 11.01 -6.64
CA ASP A 360 17.54 11.91 -5.54
C ASP A 360 16.95 11.17 -4.33
N ILE A 361 16.83 9.84 -4.39
CA ILE A 361 16.18 9.03 -3.37
C ILE A 361 17.05 7.81 -3.07
N ALA A 362 17.58 7.74 -1.84
CA ALA A 362 18.43 6.63 -1.41
C ALA A 362 17.68 5.29 -1.35
N ARG A 363 16.39 5.28 -1.00
CA ARG A 363 15.55 4.08 -1.12
C ARG A 363 14.12 4.49 -1.45
N LYS A 364 13.57 3.97 -2.54
CA LYS A 364 12.19 4.25 -2.97
C LYS A 364 11.37 2.98 -2.97
N ARG A 365 10.23 3.02 -2.29
CA ARG A 365 9.30 1.91 -2.16
C ARG A 365 7.93 2.30 -2.68
N VAL A 366 7.43 1.58 -3.67
CA VAL A 366 6.11 1.77 -4.27
C VAL A 366 5.26 0.55 -3.94
N THR A 367 4.24 0.75 -3.11
CA THR A 367 3.40 -0.33 -2.59
C THR A 367 1.97 -0.20 -3.09
N LEU A 368 1.55 -1.11 -3.96
CA LEU A 368 0.17 -1.26 -4.38
C LEU A 368 -0.59 -2.07 -3.33
N LEU A 369 -1.71 -1.54 -2.86
CA LEU A 369 -2.56 -2.14 -1.83
C LEU A 369 -3.85 -2.61 -2.49
N TYR A 370 -4.11 -3.91 -2.50
CA TYR A 370 -5.30 -4.53 -3.07
C TYR A 370 -6.24 -5.04 -1.98
N ARG A 371 -7.54 -4.84 -2.19
CA ARG A 371 -8.62 -5.48 -1.42
C ARG A 371 -9.59 -6.09 -2.43
N PRO A 372 -9.44 -7.38 -2.73
CA PRO A 372 -10.34 -8.06 -3.66
C PRO A 372 -11.73 -8.16 -3.04
N HIS A 373 -12.77 -8.04 -3.86
CA HIS A 373 -14.13 -8.34 -3.45
C HIS A 373 -14.45 -9.79 -3.77
N THR A 374 -15.27 -10.41 -2.92
CA THR A 374 -15.90 -11.68 -3.30
C THR A 374 -16.79 -11.46 -4.53
N ARG A 375 -17.08 -12.51 -5.29
CA ARG A 375 -17.97 -12.41 -6.47
C ARG A 375 -19.31 -11.77 -6.13
N ALA A 376 -19.88 -12.11 -4.97
CA ALA A 376 -21.16 -11.57 -4.51
C ALA A 376 -21.06 -10.08 -4.13
N GLU A 377 -20.00 -9.67 -3.44
CA GLU A 377 -19.78 -8.26 -3.08
C GLU A 377 -19.47 -7.41 -4.31
N GLY A 378 -18.63 -7.92 -5.22
CA GLY A 378 -18.27 -7.26 -6.46
C GLY A 378 -19.50 -6.94 -7.31
N ALA A 379 -20.41 -7.90 -7.50
CA ALA A 379 -21.66 -7.70 -8.22
C ALA A 379 -22.54 -6.62 -7.57
N ARG A 380 -22.65 -6.62 -6.23
CA ARG A 380 -23.41 -5.58 -5.50
C ARG A 380 -22.80 -4.20 -5.66
N VAL A 381 -21.47 -4.08 -5.51
CA VAL A 381 -20.75 -2.81 -5.64
C VAL A 381 -20.89 -2.23 -7.04
N VAL A 382 -20.66 -3.04 -8.08
CA VAL A 382 -20.77 -2.58 -9.48
C VAL A 382 -22.20 -2.17 -9.82
N GLN A 383 -23.20 -2.95 -9.39
CA GLN A 383 -24.60 -2.60 -9.60
C GLN A 383 -24.99 -1.30 -8.86
N GLN A 384 -24.50 -1.11 -7.63
CA GLN A 384 -24.74 0.12 -6.88
C GLN A 384 -24.06 1.33 -7.54
N ASP A 385 -22.83 1.17 -8.01
CA ASP A 385 -22.10 2.23 -8.70
C ASP A 385 -22.77 2.63 -10.03
N TYR A 386 -23.37 1.68 -10.74
CA TYR A 386 -24.17 1.94 -11.94
C TYR A 386 -25.46 2.71 -11.60
N LYS A 387 -26.18 2.31 -10.54
CA LYS A 387 -27.37 3.04 -10.06
C LYS A 387 -27.04 4.46 -9.61
N ASN A 388 -25.93 4.63 -8.89
CA ASN A 388 -25.47 5.95 -8.42
C ASN A 388 -25.11 6.86 -9.59
N ALA A 389 -24.47 6.32 -10.64
CA ALA A 389 -24.16 7.08 -11.86
C ALA A 389 -25.45 7.53 -12.58
N LEU A 390 -26.44 6.63 -12.75
CA LEU A 390 -27.73 6.98 -13.35
C LEU A 390 -28.48 8.06 -12.57
N PHE A 391 -28.52 7.94 -11.24
CA PHE A 391 -29.16 8.94 -10.38
C PHE A 391 -28.48 10.31 -10.50
N SER A 392 -27.15 10.34 -10.51
CA SER A 392 -26.37 11.58 -10.65
C SER A 392 -26.63 12.25 -12.00
N ALA A 393 -26.63 11.48 -13.08
CA ALA A 393 -26.93 11.96 -14.44
C ALA A 393 -28.36 12.50 -14.58
N GLN A 394 -29.34 11.92 -13.87
CA GLN A 394 -30.72 12.41 -13.88
C GLN A 394 -30.88 13.73 -13.11
N GLN A 395 -30.08 13.96 -12.07
CA GLN A 395 -30.22 15.13 -11.19
C GLN A 395 -29.55 16.40 -11.76
N SER A 396 -28.56 16.25 -12.64
CA SER A 396 -27.79 17.37 -13.14
C SER A 396 -28.50 18.12 -14.27
N GLN A 397 -28.63 19.44 -14.10
CA GLN A 397 -29.15 20.32 -15.16
C GLN A 397 -28.03 21.00 -15.97
N ILE A 398 -26.77 20.94 -15.52
CA ILE A 398 -25.63 21.66 -16.11
C ILE A 398 -24.41 20.72 -16.10
N GLY A 399 -24.15 20.02 -17.22
CA GLY A 399 -22.94 19.18 -17.36
C GLY A 399 -23.10 17.76 -17.94
N LYS A 400 -24.04 17.54 -18.87
CA LYS A 400 -24.39 16.20 -19.42
C LYS A 400 -23.20 15.31 -19.81
N ALA A 401 -22.19 15.86 -20.50
CA ALA A 401 -21.12 15.04 -21.08
C ALA A 401 -20.27 14.26 -20.05
N ARG A 402 -19.98 14.84 -18.87
CA ARG A 402 -19.17 14.15 -17.84
C ARG A 402 -19.95 13.01 -17.19
N GLU A 403 -21.21 13.26 -16.90
CA GLU A 403 -22.08 12.29 -16.24
C GLU A 403 -22.52 11.19 -17.19
N ASP A 404 -22.78 11.52 -18.46
CA ASP A 404 -23.03 10.54 -19.53
C ASP A 404 -21.82 9.61 -19.69
N ALA A 405 -20.60 10.16 -19.72
CA ALA A 405 -19.38 9.35 -19.74
C ALA A 405 -19.24 8.45 -18.51
N GLU A 406 -19.65 8.92 -17.32
CA GLU A 406 -19.65 8.13 -16.10
C GLU A 406 -20.66 6.97 -16.15
N VAL A 407 -21.84 7.19 -16.72
CA VAL A 407 -22.84 6.13 -16.95
C VAL A 407 -22.32 5.08 -17.94
N ILE A 408 -21.68 5.51 -19.03
CA ILE A 408 -21.09 4.60 -20.03
C ILE A 408 -19.98 3.76 -19.40
N ALA A 409 -19.08 4.39 -18.64
CA ALA A 409 -18.01 3.71 -17.91
C ALA A 409 -18.56 2.69 -16.89
N ALA A 410 -19.58 3.08 -16.12
CA ALA A 410 -20.22 2.20 -15.15
C ALA A 410 -20.93 1.00 -15.79
N ARG A 411 -21.57 1.22 -16.95
CA ARG A 411 -22.15 0.13 -17.75
C ARG A 411 -21.07 -0.84 -18.22
N ARG A 412 -19.94 -0.35 -18.74
CA ARG A 412 -18.82 -1.20 -19.16
C ARG A 412 -18.30 -2.07 -18.02
N THR A 413 -18.11 -1.52 -16.82
CA THR A 413 -17.72 -2.31 -15.64
C THR A 413 -18.76 -3.38 -15.29
N THR A 414 -20.05 -3.09 -15.47
CA THR A 414 -21.13 -4.05 -15.25
C THR A 414 -21.08 -5.20 -16.25
N GLU A 415 -20.80 -4.90 -17.52
CA GLU A 415 -20.63 -5.90 -18.57
C GLU A 415 -19.39 -6.77 -18.33
N GLU A 416 -18.25 -6.17 -17.97
CA GLU A 416 -17.01 -6.89 -17.59
C GLU A 416 -17.25 -7.81 -16.39
N GLN A 417 -17.95 -7.34 -15.35
CA GLN A 417 -18.28 -8.16 -14.20
C GLN A 417 -19.19 -9.33 -14.59
N ALA A 418 -20.19 -9.09 -15.44
CA ALA A 418 -21.08 -10.14 -15.95
C ALA A 418 -20.34 -11.18 -16.81
N GLN A 419 -19.25 -10.80 -17.47
CA GLN A 419 -18.33 -11.71 -18.20
C GLN A 419 -17.41 -12.51 -17.26
N GLY A 420 -17.45 -12.25 -15.95
CA GLY A 420 -16.71 -13.00 -14.94
C GLY A 420 -15.43 -12.32 -14.45
N HIS A 421 -15.17 -11.07 -14.83
CA HIS A 421 -14.03 -10.31 -14.30
C HIS A 421 -14.22 -9.97 -12.81
N GLY A 422 -13.13 -10.12 -12.04
CA GLY A 422 -13.09 -9.75 -10.63
C GLY A 422 -13.11 -8.24 -10.41
N VAL A 423 -13.66 -7.82 -9.27
CA VAL A 423 -13.70 -6.40 -8.86
C VAL A 423 -12.78 -6.23 -7.65
N ILE A 424 -11.84 -5.29 -7.74
CA ILE A 424 -10.80 -5.11 -6.72
C ILE A 424 -10.66 -3.63 -6.41
N ARG A 425 -10.61 -3.29 -5.11
CA ARG A 425 -10.20 -1.95 -4.68
C ARG A 425 -8.69 -1.93 -4.63
N PHE A 426 -8.08 -0.91 -5.22
CA PHE A 426 -6.65 -0.70 -5.10
C PHE A 426 -6.32 0.69 -4.58
N GLY A 427 -5.17 0.80 -3.94
CA GLY A 427 -4.53 2.04 -3.52
C GLY A 427 -3.04 1.93 -3.75
N MET A 428 -2.32 3.03 -3.55
CA MET A 428 -0.86 3.04 -3.63
C MET A 428 -0.28 3.92 -2.53
N LEU A 429 0.82 3.46 -1.95
CA LEU A 429 1.71 4.23 -1.10
C LEU A 429 3.07 4.34 -1.79
N ILE A 430 3.68 5.51 -1.72
CA ILE A 430 5.05 5.74 -2.19
C ILE A 430 5.83 6.22 -0.99
N THR A 431 6.91 5.54 -0.62
CA THR A 431 7.83 5.96 0.44
C THR A 431 9.18 6.28 -0.18
N ALA A 432 9.66 7.51 0.02
CA ALA A 432 11.00 7.91 -0.33
C ALA A 432 11.81 8.08 0.95
N THR A 433 12.92 7.36 1.06
CA THR A 433 13.85 7.39 2.18
C THR A 433 15.16 8.01 1.72
N VAL A 434 15.67 8.94 2.52
CA VAL A 434 16.92 9.69 2.31
C VAL A 434 17.82 9.57 3.54
N ASN A 435 19.11 9.83 3.36
CA ASN A 435 20.11 9.65 4.42
C ASN A 435 20.21 10.90 5.33
N SER A 436 19.78 12.07 4.84
CA SER A 436 19.81 13.31 5.59
C SER A 436 18.48 14.08 5.49
N ALA A 437 18.17 14.89 6.50
CA ALA A 437 16.96 15.73 6.48
C ALA A 437 17.01 16.79 5.38
N GLU A 438 18.21 17.22 4.97
CA GLU A 438 18.42 18.23 3.94
C GLU A 438 18.04 17.74 2.53
N GLU A 439 18.07 16.42 2.31
CA GLU A 439 17.66 15.78 1.05
C GLU A 439 16.13 15.64 0.90
N LEU A 440 15.36 15.81 1.98
CA LEU A 440 13.90 15.63 1.96
C LEU A 440 13.18 16.46 0.89
N PRO A 441 13.49 17.77 0.70
CA PRO A 441 12.86 18.57 -0.34
C PRO A 441 13.15 18.05 -1.74
N MET A 442 14.37 17.54 -1.98
CA MET A 442 14.78 17.01 -3.28
C MET A 442 14.06 15.68 -3.57
N ALA A 443 14.00 14.78 -2.60
CA ALA A 443 13.23 13.54 -2.71
C ALA A 443 11.73 13.80 -2.91
N ALA A 444 11.17 14.82 -2.24
CA ALA A 444 9.79 15.22 -2.44
C ALA A 444 9.53 15.75 -3.86
N ALA A 445 10.42 16.62 -4.35
CA ALA A 445 10.35 17.12 -5.73
C ALA A 445 10.46 15.98 -6.77
N ALA A 446 11.30 14.98 -6.51
CA ALA A 446 11.40 13.81 -7.37
C ALA A 446 10.07 13.05 -7.44
N VAL A 447 9.40 12.79 -6.31
CA VAL A 447 8.08 12.12 -6.30
C VAL A 447 7.01 12.99 -6.96
N ASP A 448 7.02 14.31 -6.72
CA ASP A 448 6.08 15.26 -7.31
C ASP A 448 6.24 15.36 -8.85
N ASN A 449 7.43 15.08 -9.39
CA ASN A 449 7.69 14.98 -10.83
C ASN A 449 7.31 13.61 -11.42
N LEU A 450 7.54 12.52 -10.67
CA LEU A 450 7.27 11.15 -11.12
C LEU A 450 5.77 10.80 -11.12
N ALA A 451 5.00 11.32 -10.16
CA ALA A 451 3.58 11.00 -10.04
C ALA A 451 2.73 11.48 -11.25
N PRO A 452 2.88 12.71 -11.76
CA PRO A 452 2.20 13.15 -12.98
C PRO A 452 2.57 12.33 -14.22
N ALA A 453 3.84 11.92 -14.37
CA ALA A 453 4.26 11.04 -15.46
C ALA A 453 3.56 9.67 -15.40
N ALA A 454 3.33 9.16 -14.19
CA ALA A 454 2.51 7.98 -13.92
C ALA A 454 0.99 8.25 -13.96
N ARG A 455 0.57 9.47 -14.31
CA ARG A 455 -0.83 9.94 -14.38
C ARG A 455 -1.63 9.77 -13.09
N ILE A 456 -0.95 9.67 -11.95
CA ILE A 456 -1.57 9.53 -10.64
C ILE A 456 -1.53 10.83 -9.85
N GLY A 457 -2.55 11.05 -9.01
CA GLY A 457 -2.53 12.09 -7.99
C GLY A 457 -2.03 11.54 -6.67
N VAL A 458 -1.07 12.20 -6.04
CA VAL A 458 -0.48 11.78 -4.76
C VAL A 458 -0.48 12.91 -3.74
N ARG A 459 -0.53 12.56 -2.46
CA ARG A 459 -0.46 13.52 -1.35
C ARG A 459 0.37 12.96 -0.20
N PRO A 460 1.28 13.73 0.42
CA PRO A 460 1.96 13.30 1.64
C PRO A 460 0.95 12.93 2.73
N VAL A 461 1.24 11.86 3.48
CA VAL A 461 0.39 11.37 4.57
C VAL A 461 0.69 12.15 5.86
N TYR A 462 0.36 13.45 5.82
CA TYR A 462 0.63 14.37 6.92
C TYR A 462 0.03 13.89 8.26
N GLY A 463 0.83 13.91 9.32
CA GLY A 463 0.46 13.53 10.68
C GLY A 463 0.20 12.04 10.88
N SER A 464 0.56 11.19 9.92
CA SER A 464 0.46 9.72 10.02
C SER A 464 1.55 9.03 9.18
N GLN A 465 2.74 9.64 9.11
CA GLN A 465 3.89 9.14 8.36
C GLN A 465 4.39 7.80 8.91
N ALA A 466 4.38 7.57 10.23
CA ALA A 466 4.82 6.30 10.82
C ALA A 466 3.89 5.14 10.43
N ALA A 467 2.57 5.38 10.48
CA ALA A 467 1.58 4.40 10.04
C ALA A 467 1.65 4.13 8.53
N ALA A 468 1.86 5.18 7.72
CA ALA A 468 2.00 5.06 6.28
C ALA A 468 3.29 4.31 5.88
N PHE A 469 4.41 4.61 6.54
CA PHE A 469 5.67 3.91 6.34
C PHE A 469 5.55 2.41 6.63
N ALA A 470 4.90 2.06 7.75
CA ALA A 470 4.66 0.67 8.12
C ALA A 470 3.70 -0.03 7.15
N ALA A 471 2.67 0.66 6.64
CA ALA A 471 1.74 0.09 5.67
C ALA A 471 2.33 -0.07 4.27
N ALA A 472 3.38 0.68 3.95
CA ALA A 472 4.15 0.48 2.74
C ALA A 472 5.12 -0.72 2.85
N LEU A 473 5.37 -1.27 4.04
CA LEU A 473 6.20 -2.47 4.20
C LEU A 473 5.40 -3.72 3.78
N PRO A 474 6.07 -4.83 3.43
CA PRO A 474 5.41 -6.10 3.09
C PRO A 474 4.84 -6.81 4.35
N LEU A 475 4.05 -6.09 5.16
CA LEU A 475 3.44 -6.59 6.40
C LEU A 475 1.96 -6.98 6.23
N GLY A 476 1.35 -6.60 5.10
CA GLY A 476 -0.07 -6.85 4.85
C GLY A 476 -1.00 -6.05 5.78
N LEU A 477 -0.61 -4.84 6.19
CA LEU A 477 -1.44 -4.00 7.05
C LEU A 477 -2.69 -3.51 6.31
N VAL A 478 -3.86 -3.89 6.81
CA VAL A 478 -5.16 -3.45 6.27
C VAL A 478 -5.56 -2.15 6.95
N LEU A 479 -4.99 -1.03 6.47
CA LEU A 479 -5.12 0.32 7.06
C LEU A 479 -6.55 0.70 7.51
N PRO A 480 -7.63 0.44 6.74
CA PRO A 480 -8.97 0.84 7.16
C PRO A 480 -9.45 0.19 8.46
N LEU A 481 -8.88 -0.94 8.89
CA LEU A 481 -9.24 -1.62 10.13
C LEU A 481 -8.45 -1.13 11.34
N HIS A 482 -7.41 -0.33 11.12
CA HIS A 482 -6.59 0.28 12.17
C HIS A 482 -6.98 1.72 12.51
N THR A 483 -8.05 2.22 11.90
CA THR A 483 -8.53 3.58 12.17
C THR A 483 -9.59 3.60 13.27
N ALA A 484 -9.52 4.59 14.15
CA ALA A 484 -10.55 4.81 15.18
C ALA A 484 -11.94 5.17 14.60
N VAL A 485 -12.01 5.66 13.36
CA VAL A 485 -13.28 6.00 12.71
C VAL A 485 -13.87 4.78 12.01
N PRO A 486 -15.09 4.34 12.37
CA PRO A 486 -15.74 3.20 11.72
C PRO A 486 -15.89 3.39 10.21
N GLN A 487 -15.82 2.29 9.46
CA GLN A 487 -15.90 2.33 8.00
C GLN A 487 -17.22 2.92 7.48
N ALA A 488 -18.35 2.60 8.10
CA ALA A 488 -19.65 3.15 7.73
C ALA A 488 -19.70 4.68 7.83
N VAL A 489 -19.00 5.28 8.81
CA VAL A 489 -18.92 6.73 8.96
C VAL A 489 -18.03 7.33 7.86
N ARG A 490 -16.92 6.68 7.50
CA ARG A 490 -16.04 7.15 6.42
C ARG A 490 -16.68 7.04 5.05
N ASP A 491 -17.46 6.00 4.80
CA ASP A 491 -18.15 5.82 3.53
C ASP A 491 -19.33 6.82 3.41
N ALA A 492 -19.84 7.32 4.53
CA ALA A 492 -20.89 8.33 4.61
C ALA A 492 -20.40 9.79 4.61
N MET A 493 -19.12 10.04 4.91
CA MET A 493 -18.47 11.37 4.90
C MET A 493 -17.83 11.64 3.55
#